data_AF-A0A4P2VTN5-F1
#
_entry.id   AF-A0A4P2VTN5-F1
#
_cell.length_a   1.000
_cell.length_b   1.000
_cell.length_c   1.000
_cell.angle_alpha   90.00
_cell.angle_beta   90.00
_cell.angle_gamma   90.00
#
_symmetry.space_group_name_H-M   'P 1'
#
loop_
_entity.id
_entity.type
_entity.pdbx_description
1 polymer ?
#
loop_
_entity_poly.entity_id
_entity_poly.type
_entity_poly.pdbx_seq_one_letter_code
_entity_poly.pdbx_strand_id
1 'polypeptide(L)'
;MKSFLSNCTSQSVKIAAITTLAAAFQMSIHAHSTLNPLEDLSTNQCSLDLNSLVEKLKANEENITSTISNVSGDCLAKLFLISPSEIEAIYKKENIITVAKSGINEINNFNKSSLKILNNYAQFLNIGFYLESKNPDLRLGYHSDEIIKREIAQLTDLYARKLFVLQDVDFAIDQNELIETTKGVFNLIGSAHAYAETIHLIQYITGNKLDKSFPLYYAIEPIQKVLSATHDAGGVFYKSDDTIKIFKGIIQNLNRIVNEDESILEEKLYVNYIKELGKFLRYPTYKNDIIKNLTDVIKKSSFKNASDITDPPPKLIAAVAALEENNIVNANNCNDFMDKNGLNICDAKANLSNTLFPNRFKFDEGNIVIFSSLVEKEATKQYLGMKEVEALFKRTIQNLDPISNDPNERLQVFIYKDVEE
;
A
#
# COMPACT_ATOMS: atom_id res chain seq x y z
N MET A 1 2.66 23.17 -21.70
CA MET A 1 4.06 23.37 -21.28
C MET A 1 4.89 24.17 -22.30
N LYS A 2 5.00 23.75 -23.57
CA LYS A 2 5.67 24.57 -24.62
C LYS A 2 5.07 25.97 -24.79
N SER A 3 3.74 26.14 -24.67
CA SER A 3 3.08 27.46 -24.69
C SER A 3 3.17 28.26 -23.38
N PHE A 4 3.52 27.61 -22.26
CA PHE A 4 3.68 28.28 -20.97
C PHE A 4 5.12 28.82 -20.83
N LEU A 5 6.11 28.03 -21.27
CA LEU A 5 7.52 28.41 -21.27
C LEU A 5 7.87 29.46 -22.33
N SER A 6 7.05 29.64 -23.37
CA SER A 6 7.26 30.67 -24.40
C SER A 6 6.93 32.09 -23.91
N ASN A 7 6.13 32.24 -22.85
CA ASN A 7 5.67 33.55 -22.36
C ASN A 7 6.43 34.06 -21.13
N CYS A 8 7.39 33.31 -20.60
CA CYS A 8 8.25 33.78 -19.50
C CYS A 8 9.52 34.45 -20.05
N THR A 9 9.64 35.77 -19.89
CA THR A 9 10.81 36.56 -20.33
C THR A 9 11.98 36.51 -19.36
N SER A 10 11.76 36.12 -18.10
CA SER A 10 12.81 35.99 -17.09
C SER A 10 13.37 34.56 -17.02
N GLN A 11 14.69 34.44 -17.17
CA GLN A 11 15.42 33.17 -17.08
C GLN A 11 15.39 32.56 -15.67
N SER A 12 15.30 33.40 -14.62
CA SER A 12 15.14 32.92 -13.23
C SER A 12 13.74 32.34 -12.97
N VAL A 13 12.70 32.85 -13.65
CA VAL A 13 11.33 32.31 -13.57
C VAL A 13 11.22 30.96 -14.30
N LYS A 14 11.94 30.78 -15.41
CA LYS A 14 12.03 29.48 -16.10
C LYS A 14 12.70 28.43 -15.24
N ILE A 15 13.79 28.78 -14.55
CA ILE A 15 14.50 27.87 -13.65
C ILE A 15 13.61 27.52 -12.45
N ALA A 16 12.99 28.51 -11.79
CA ALA A 16 12.08 28.25 -10.67
C ALA A 16 10.89 27.36 -11.06
N ALA A 17 10.25 27.60 -12.21
CA ALA A 17 9.16 26.76 -12.69
C ALA A 17 9.59 25.32 -13.00
N ILE A 18 10.80 25.12 -13.53
CA ILE A 18 11.37 23.79 -13.78
C ILE A 18 11.69 23.08 -12.45
N THR A 19 12.24 23.79 -11.47
CA THR A 19 12.57 23.21 -10.16
C THR A 19 11.32 22.86 -9.35
N THR A 20 10.28 23.69 -9.38
CA THR A 20 8.99 23.40 -8.71
C THR A 20 8.23 22.26 -9.38
N LEU A 21 8.31 22.13 -10.71
CA LEU A 21 7.74 20.96 -11.42
C LEU A 21 8.55 19.68 -11.17
N ALA A 22 9.88 19.75 -11.08
CA ALA A 22 10.72 18.61 -10.72
C ALA A 22 10.41 18.14 -9.28
N ALA A 23 10.21 19.07 -8.34
CA ALA A 23 9.79 18.77 -6.97
C ALA A 23 8.36 18.19 -6.91
N ALA A 24 7.41 18.70 -7.71
CA ALA A 24 6.07 18.13 -7.81
C ALA A 24 6.05 16.74 -8.46
N PHE A 25 6.94 16.48 -9.42
CA PHE A 25 7.13 15.16 -10.03
C PHE A 25 7.77 14.17 -9.05
N GLN A 26 8.75 14.60 -8.25
CA GLN A 26 9.33 13.79 -7.16
C GLN A 26 8.35 13.53 -6.00
N MET A 27 7.46 14.47 -5.68
CA MET A 27 6.42 14.29 -4.66
C MET A 27 5.28 13.37 -5.15
N SER A 28 4.92 13.41 -6.44
CA SER A 28 3.98 12.45 -7.03
C SER A 28 4.53 11.02 -7.08
N ILE A 29 5.86 10.85 -7.09
CA ILE A 29 6.52 9.54 -6.99
C ILE A 29 6.47 8.99 -5.55
N HIS A 30 6.43 9.85 -4.53
CA HIS A 30 6.32 9.43 -3.13
C HIS A 30 4.89 9.08 -2.68
N ALA A 31 3.86 9.58 -3.35
CA ALA A 31 2.47 9.30 -3.00
C ALA A 31 1.95 7.92 -3.48
N HIS A 32 2.74 7.16 -4.24
CA HIS A 32 2.39 5.81 -4.73
C HIS A 32 3.55 4.80 -4.58
N SER A 33 4.47 5.02 -3.63
CA SER A 33 5.66 4.17 -3.43
C SER A 33 5.37 2.89 -2.63
N THR A 34 4.65 1.95 -3.25
CA THR A 34 4.95 0.53 -3.03
C THR A 34 5.04 -0.14 -4.39
N LEU A 35 6.09 0.17 -5.14
CA LEU A 35 6.66 -0.57 -6.28
C LEU A 35 7.80 0.30 -6.83
N ASN A 36 8.96 0.26 -6.17
CA ASN A 36 10.21 0.68 -6.81
C ASN A 36 11.06 -0.59 -7.01
N PRO A 37 10.86 -1.36 -8.09
CA PRO A 37 11.54 -2.64 -8.29
C PRO A 37 12.98 -2.47 -8.82
N LEU A 38 13.54 -1.26 -8.82
CA LEU A 38 14.81 -0.96 -9.51
C LEU A 38 16.03 -0.81 -8.60
N GLU A 39 15.89 -0.85 -7.28
CA GLU A 39 17.01 -0.54 -6.37
C GLU A 39 17.81 -1.74 -5.83
N ASP A 40 17.44 -3.00 -6.14
CA ASP A 40 18.16 -4.16 -5.56
C ASP A 40 18.41 -5.33 -6.54
N LEU A 41 18.86 -5.02 -7.76
CA LEU A 41 19.30 -6.03 -8.74
C LEU A 41 20.78 -6.37 -8.53
N SER A 42 21.09 -7.28 -7.59
CA SER A 42 22.45 -7.80 -7.40
C SER A 42 22.66 -9.23 -7.94
N THR A 43 23.50 -9.29 -8.98
CA THR A 43 24.43 -10.38 -9.39
C THR A 43 24.01 -11.61 -10.20
N ASN A 44 22.77 -11.81 -10.65
CA ASN A 44 22.47 -12.81 -11.69
C ASN A 44 22.24 -12.17 -13.07
N GLN A 45 23.33 -11.70 -13.68
CA GLN A 45 23.30 -11.04 -15.00
C GLN A 45 22.43 -11.80 -16.02
N CYS A 46 21.32 -11.18 -16.39
CA CYS A 46 20.49 -11.63 -17.49
C CYS A 46 21.31 -11.74 -18.78
N SER A 47 21.50 -12.97 -19.27
CA SER A 47 22.29 -13.27 -20.46
C SER A 47 21.62 -12.91 -21.79
N LEU A 48 20.32 -12.62 -21.77
CA LEU A 48 19.56 -12.18 -22.94
C LEU A 48 19.44 -10.64 -22.97
N ASP A 49 19.71 -10.03 -24.11
CA ASP A 49 19.32 -8.64 -24.34
C ASP A 49 17.79 -8.54 -24.48
N LEU A 50 17.25 -7.32 -24.28
CA LEU A 50 15.82 -7.07 -24.30
C LEU A 50 15.19 -7.46 -25.65
N ASN A 51 15.84 -7.15 -26.77
CA ASN A 51 15.32 -7.43 -28.10
C ASN A 51 15.22 -8.94 -28.33
N SER A 52 16.25 -9.70 -27.92
CA SER A 52 16.23 -11.17 -28.00
C SER A 52 15.11 -11.78 -27.17
N LEU A 53 14.86 -11.26 -25.96
CA LEU A 53 13.76 -11.72 -25.12
C LEU A 53 12.40 -11.41 -25.75
N VAL A 54 12.22 -10.18 -26.24
CA VAL A 54 11.00 -9.73 -26.92
C VAL A 54 10.70 -10.60 -28.13
N GLU A 55 11.69 -10.85 -28.99
CA GLU A 55 11.48 -11.67 -30.19
C GLU A 55 11.10 -13.12 -29.84
N LYS A 56 11.70 -13.70 -28.79
CA LYS A 56 11.30 -15.05 -28.30
C LYS A 56 9.86 -15.09 -27.79
N LEU A 57 9.42 -14.04 -27.09
CA LEU A 57 8.07 -13.95 -26.55
C LEU A 57 7.02 -13.67 -27.63
N LYS A 58 7.36 -12.92 -28.68
CA LYS A 58 6.49 -12.67 -29.84
C LYS A 58 6.32 -13.89 -30.74
N ALA A 59 7.40 -14.64 -31.00
CA ALA A 59 7.42 -15.64 -32.06
C ALA A 59 6.72 -16.96 -31.71
N ASN A 60 6.35 -17.18 -30.44
CA ASN A 60 5.97 -18.50 -29.93
C ASN A 60 4.70 -18.43 -29.07
N GLU A 61 3.53 -18.18 -29.67
CA GLU A 61 2.26 -18.24 -28.94
C GLU A 61 2.04 -19.64 -28.29
N GLU A 62 2.49 -20.72 -28.95
CA GLU A 62 2.42 -22.10 -28.39
C GLU A 62 3.49 -22.41 -27.33
N ASN A 63 4.53 -21.58 -27.17
CA ASN A 63 5.70 -21.89 -26.32
C ASN A 63 6.13 -20.74 -25.39
N ILE A 64 5.26 -19.75 -25.20
CA ILE A 64 5.53 -18.57 -24.36
C ILE A 64 5.86 -18.98 -22.92
N THR A 65 5.17 -19.99 -22.39
CA THR A 65 5.32 -20.49 -21.03
C THR A 65 6.66 -21.17 -20.79
N SER A 66 7.17 -21.91 -21.78
CA SER A 66 8.53 -22.49 -21.74
C SER A 66 9.60 -21.42 -21.84
N THR A 67 9.35 -20.36 -22.62
CA THR A 67 10.27 -19.21 -22.64
C THR A 67 10.33 -18.61 -21.24
N ILE A 68 9.19 -18.22 -20.66
CA ILE A 68 9.11 -17.57 -19.34
C ILE A 68 9.72 -18.45 -18.24
N SER A 69 9.44 -19.76 -18.22
CA SER A 69 9.94 -20.67 -17.18
C SER A 69 11.47 -20.81 -17.18
N ASN A 70 12.11 -20.60 -18.34
CA ASN A 70 13.55 -20.82 -18.52
C ASN A 70 14.40 -19.55 -18.42
N VAL A 71 13.80 -18.36 -18.35
CA VAL A 71 14.55 -17.11 -18.17
C VAL A 71 14.80 -16.79 -16.69
N SER A 72 15.80 -15.97 -16.38
CA SER A 72 15.97 -15.44 -15.02
C SER A 72 14.95 -14.32 -14.74
N GLY A 73 14.63 -14.10 -13.47
CA GLY A 73 13.77 -12.98 -13.06
C GLY A 73 14.33 -11.61 -13.48
N ASP A 74 15.65 -11.44 -13.44
CA ASP A 74 16.34 -10.23 -13.93
C ASP A 74 16.10 -9.99 -15.43
N CYS A 75 15.96 -11.05 -16.22
CA CYS A 75 15.59 -10.91 -17.63
C CYS A 75 14.13 -10.47 -17.80
N LEU A 76 13.21 -11.06 -17.03
CA LEU A 76 11.81 -10.68 -17.07
C LEU A 76 11.61 -9.22 -16.63
N ALA A 77 12.39 -8.73 -15.66
CA ALA A 77 12.35 -7.33 -15.24
C ALA A 77 12.64 -6.33 -16.37
N LYS A 78 13.43 -6.71 -17.39
CA LYS A 78 13.66 -5.84 -18.55
C LYS A 78 12.38 -5.57 -19.36
N LEU A 79 11.34 -6.39 -19.20
CA LEU A 79 10.06 -6.20 -19.89
C LEU A 79 9.33 -4.92 -19.47
N PHE A 80 9.71 -4.26 -18.37
CA PHE A 80 9.21 -2.91 -18.05
C PHE A 80 9.61 -1.84 -19.08
N LEU A 81 10.60 -2.13 -19.94
CA LEU A 81 11.17 -1.18 -20.89
C LEU A 81 10.64 -1.35 -22.32
N ILE A 82 9.70 -2.27 -22.56
CA ILE A 82 9.19 -2.55 -23.90
C ILE A 82 8.27 -1.42 -24.39
N SER A 83 8.24 -1.23 -25.71
CA SER A 83 7.41 -0.22 -26.37
C SER A 83 5.93 -0.61 -26.41
N PRO A 84 5.01 0.35 -26.61
CA PRO A 84 3.56 0.08 -26.67
C PRO A 84 3.15 -1.03 -27.66
N SER A 85 3.77 -1.09 -28.85
CA SER A 85 3.50 -2.15 -29.84
C SER A 85 4.00 -3.51 -29.39
N GLU A 86 5.06 -3.57 -28.59
CA GLU A 86 5.58 -4.81 -27.99
C GLU A 86 4.70 -5.28 -26.84
N ILE A 87 4.10 -4.35 -26.07
CA ILE A 87 3.11 -4.68 -25.05
C ILE A 87 1.92 -5.40 -25.71
N GLU A 88 1.35 -4.82 -26.78
CA GLU A 88 0.22 -5.42 -27.51
C GLU A 88 0.58 -6.79 -28.10
N ALA A 89 1.83 -6.99 -28.53
CA ALA A 89 2.27 -8.26 -29.12
C ALA A 89 2.51 -9.36 -28.08
N ILE A 90 3.11 -9.02 -26.93
CA ILE A 90 3.52 -10.00 -25.91
C ILE A 90 2.40 -10.27 -24.93
N TYR A 91 1.74 -9.22 -24.44
CA TYR A 91 0.84 -9.33 -23.30
C TYR A 91 -0.61 -9.61 -23.68
N LYS A 92 -0.92 -9.98 -24.93
CA LYS A 92 -2.28 -10.33 -25.37
C LYS A 92 -3.05 -11.17 -24.34
N LYS A 93 -4.37 -10.99 -24.31
CA LYS A 93 -5.27 -11.70 -23.39
C LYS A 93 -5.05 -13.21 -23.37
N GLU A 94 -4.87 -13.81 -24.55
CA GLU A 94 -4.62 -15.25 -24.72
C GLU A 94 -3.33 -15.68 -24.00
N ASN A 95 -2.28 -14.87 -24.07
CA ASN A 95 -0.99 -15.13 -23.42
C ASN A 95 -1.11 -15.01 -21.90
N ILE A 96 -1.79 -13.98 -21.38
CA ILE A 96 -2.06 -13.82 -19.94
C ILE A 96 -2.79 -15.04 -19.39
N ILE A 97 -3.88 -15.47 -20.06
CA ILE A 97 -4.66 -16.65 -19.66
C ILE A 97 -3.80 -17.92 -19.72
N THR A 98 -2.99 -18.07 -20.78
CA THR A 98 -2.12 -19.25 -20.98
C THR A 98 -1.05 -19.35 -19.89
N VAL A 99 -0.46 -18.24 -19.48
CA VAL A 99 0.54 -18.19 -18.40
C VAL A 99 -0.13 -18.47 -17.04
N ALA A 100 -1.31 -17.90 -16.76
CA ALA A 100 -2.05 -18.19 -15.53
C ALA A 100 -2.42 -19.69 -15.42
N LYS A 101 -2.92 -20.30 -16.51
CA LYS A 101 -3.23 -21.74 -16.56
C LYS A 101 -1.99 -22.62 -16.41
N SER A 102 -0.86 -22.19 -16.98
CA SER A 102 0.42 -22.89 -16.78
C SER A 102 0.87 -22.83 -15.32
N GLY A 103 0.66 -21.70 -14.64
CA GLY A 103 0.88 -21.60 -13.19
C GLY A 103 0.00 -22.56 -12.39
N ILE A 104 -1.29 -22.67 -12.73
CA ILE A 104 -2.20 -23.65 -12.11
C ILE A 104 -1.68 -25.09 -12.30
N ASN A 105 -1.25 -25.43 -13.53
CA ASN A 105 -0.70 -26.76 -13.83
C ASN A 105 0.60 -27.04 -13.08
N GLU A 106 1.46 -26.04 -12.92
CA GLU A 106 2.71 -26.15 -12.16
C GLU A 106 2.45 -26.42 -10.67
N ILE A 107 1.43 -25.77 -10.08
CA ILE A 107 1.02 -26.02 -8.68
C ILE A 107 0.47 -27.44 -8.49
N ASN A 108 -0.27 -27.96 -9.46
CA ASN A 108 -0.79 -29.33 -9.39
C ASN A 108 0.33 -30.38 -9.46
N ASN A 109 1.41 -30.08 -10.19
CA ASN A 109 2.57 -30.96 -10.37
C ASN A 109 3.80 -30.48 -9.57
N PHE A 110 3.54 -29.81 -8.44
CA PHE A 110 4.55 -29.09 -7.68
C PHE A 110 5.73 -29.98 -7.27
N ASN A 111 6.92 -29.51 -7.61
CA ASN A 111 8.21 -30.13 -7.35
C ASN A 111 9.23 -29.04 -6.95
N LYS A 112 10.50 -29.41 -6.77
CA LYS A 112 11.55 -28.48 -6.33
C LYS A 112 11.75 -27.28 -7.27
N SER A 113 11.62 -27.46 -8.59
CA SER A 113 11.77 -26.37 -9.57
C SER A 113 10.52 -25.50 -9.73
N SER A 114 9.39 -25.90 -9.14
CA SER A 114 8.11 -25.19 -9.31
C SER A 114 8.13 -23.79 -8.75
N LEU A 115 8.88 -23.52 -7.66
CA LEU A 115 8.96 -22.17 -7.07
C LEU A 115 9.50 -21.16 -8.08
N LYS A 116 10.67 -21.42 -8.66
CA LYS A 116 11.27 -20.58 -9.70
C LYS A 116 10.31 -20.35 -10.87
N ILE A 117 9.68 -21.42 -11.36
CA ILE A 117 8.76 -21.34 -12.50
C ILE A 117 7.55 -20.47 -12.16
N LEU A 118 6.95 -20.68 -10.98
CA LEU A 118 5.83 -19.88 -10.48
C LEU A 118 6.21 -18.43 -10.26
N ASN A 119 7.41 -18.16 -9.74
CA ASN A 119 7.93 -16.80 -9.58
C ASN A 119 8.02 -16.10 -10.94
N ASN A 120 8.56 -16.77 -11.95
CA ASN A 120 8.65 -16.23 -13.31
C ASN A 120 7.27 -15.95 -13.92
N TYR A 121 6.31 -16.87 -13.76
CA TYR A 121 4.94 -16.65 -14.22
C TYR A 121 4.27 -15.49 -13.50
N ALA A 122 4.40 -15.41 -12.16
CA ALA A 122 3.87 -14.30 -11.39
C ALA A 122 4.51 -12.96 -11.77
N GLN A 123 5.83 -12.93 -11.99
CA GLN A 123 6.54 -11.73 -12.41
C GLN A 123 6.08 -11.26 -13.79
N PHE A 124 6.00 -12.18 -14.77
CA PHE A 124 5.50 -11.87 -16.11
C PHE A 124 4.08 -11.29 -16.05
N LEU A 125 3.16 -11.94 -15.34
CA LEU A 125 1.78 -11.48 -15.21
C LEU A 125 1.69 -10.11 -14.50
N ASN A 126 2.41 -9.91 -13.40
CA ASN A 126 2.44 -8.62 -12.69
C ASN A 126 2.97 -7.48 -13.57
N ILE A 127 4.00 -7.74 -14.38
CA ILE A 127 4.50 -6.76 -15.35
C ILE A 127 3.43 -6.43 -16.39
N GLY A 128 2.73 -7.44 -16.91
CA GLY A 128 1.65 -7.24 -17.89
C GLY A 128 0.53 -6.34 -17.37
N PHE A 129 0.01 -6.61 -16.17
CA PHE A 129 -1.01 -5.79 -15.51
C PHE A 129 -0.52 -4.37 -15.23
N TYR A 130 0.71 -4.23 -14.73
CA TYR A 130 1.30 -2.92 -14.50
C TYR A 130 1.40 -2.10 -15.80
N LEU A 131 1.92 -2.71 -16.87
CA LEU A 131 2.10 -2.03 -18.16
C LEU A 131 0.76 -1.60 -18.76
N GLU A 132 -0.29 -2.40 -18.64
CA GLU A 132 -1.64 -1.97 -19.04
C GLU A 132 -2.09 -0.75 -18.22
N SER A 133 -1.92 -0.78 -16.89
CA SER A 133 -2.34 0.32 -16.01
C SER A 133 -1.63 1.65 -16.31
N LYS A 134 -0.39 1.59 -16.83
CA LYS A 134 0.40 2.75 -17.23
C LYS A 134 0.17 3.19 -18.67
N ASN A 135 -0.48 2.35 -19.48
CA ASN A 135 -0.76 2.62 -20.89
C ASN A 135 -2.27 2.42 -21.18
N PRO A 136 -3.16 3.24 -20.58
CA PRO A 136 -4.61 3.06 -20.70
C PRO A 136 -5.13 3.15 -22.15
N ASP A 137 -4.37 3.80 -23.04
CA ASP A 137 -4.72 3.92 -24.46
C ASP A 137 -4.66 2.58 -25.21
N LEU A 138 -3.91 1.59 -24.70
CA LEU A 138 -3.82 0.25 -25.29
C LEU A 138 -5.10 -0.58 -25.12
N ARG A 139 -5.96 -0.21 -24.15
CA ARG A 139 -7.30 -0.81 -23.90
C ARG A 139 -7.32 -2.34 -23.96
N LEU A 140 -6.32 -2.98 -23.36
CA LEU A 140 -6.18 -4.43 -23.41
C LEU A 140 -7.26 -5.16 -22.60
N GLY A 141 -7.84 -4.48 -21.60
CA GLY A 141 -9.05 -4.86 -20.89
C GLY A 141 -8.85 -5.90 -19.79
N TYR A 142 -7.63 -6.16 -19.31
CA TYR A 142 -7.38 -7.30 -18.42
C TYR A 142 -8.06 -7.12 -17.06
N HIS A 143 -8.06 -5.91 -16.52
CA HIS A 143 -8.65 -5.58 -15.20
C HIS A 143 -10.19 -5.72 -15.19
N SER A 144 -10.83 -5.73 -16.36
CA SER A 144 -12.26 -5.94 -16.53
C SER A 144 -12.63 -7.36 -16.96
N ASP A 145 -11.65 -8.22 -17.22
CA ASP A 145 -11.89 -9.52 -17.82
C ASP A 145 -12.17 -10.62 -16.78
N GLU A 146 -13.40 -11.13 -16.80
CA GLU A 146 -13.88 -12.13 -15.84
C GLU A 146 -13.21 -13.50 -15.96
N ILE A 147 -12.61 -13.82 -17.12
CA ILE A 147 -11.85 -15.07 -17.28
C ILE A 147 -10.49 -14.89 -16.60
N ILE A 148 -9.78 -13.80 -16.90
CA ILE A 148 -8.48 -13.51 -16.28
C ILE A 148 -8.60 -13.50 -14.76
N LYS A 149 -9.56 -12.75 -14.20
CA LYS A 149 -9.76 -12.68 -12.75
C LYS A 149 -9.99 -14.05 -12.11
N ARG A 150 -10.80 -14.90 -12.76
CA ARG A 150 -11.07 -16.27 -12.31
C ARG A 150 -9.84 -17.16 -12.32
N GLU A 151 -9.04 -17.09 -13.38
CA GLU A 151 -7.79 -17.86 -13.47
C GLU A 151 -6.78 -17.39 -12.41
N ILE A 152 -6.66 -16.08 -12.16
CA ILE A 152 -5.82 -15.54 -11.08
C ILE A 152 -6.34 -15.98 -9.70
N ALA A 153 -7.65 -15.95 -9.47
CA ALA A 153 -8.24 -16.44 -8.23
C ALA A 153 -8.00 -17.93 -8.01
N GLN A 154 -8.14 -18.75 -9.05
CA GLN A 154 -7.87 -20.19 -8.99
C GLN A 154 -6.38 -20.47 -8.74
N LEU A 155 -5.48 -19.77 -9.44
CA LEU A 155 -4.03 -19.90 -9.24
C LEU A 155 -3.65 -19.62 -7.78
N THR A 156 -4.14 -18.50 -7.24
CA THR A 156 -3.81 -18.07 -5.88
C THR A 156 -4.44 -18.95 -4.80
N ASP A 157 -5.67 -19.44 -4.98
CA ASP A 157 -6.31 -20.38 -4.05
C ASP A 157 -5.59 -21.74 -4.02
N LEU A 158 -5.25 -22.30 -5.19
CA LEU A 158 -4.50 -23.56 -5.28
C LEU A 158 -3.12 -23.43 -4.65
N TYR A 159 -2.43 -22.32 -4.91
CA TYR A 159 -1.11 -22.07 -4.32
C TYR A 159 -1.20 -21.97 -2.79
N ALA A 160 -2.20 -21.25 -2.26
CA ALA A 160 -2.42 -21.16 -0.82
C ALA A 160 -2.63 -22.52 -0.15
N ARG A 161 -3.46 -23.37 -0.75
CA ARG A 161 -3.69 -24.75 -0.28
C ARG A 161 -2.41 -25.58 -0.34
N LYS A 162 -1.62 -25.43 -1.41
CA LYS A 162 -0.35 -26.13 -1.56
C LYS A 162 0.65 -25.73 -0.47
N LEU A 163 0.82 -24.43 -0.23
CA LEU A 163 1.70 -23.91 0.81
C LEU A 163 1.31 -24.38 2.22
N PHE A 164 0.00 -24.49 2.49
CA PHE A 164 -0.48 -25.00 3.76
C PHE A 164 -0.09 -26.47 4.00
N VAL A 165 -0.18 -27.32 2.97
CA VAL A 165 0.19 -28.75 3.07
C VAL A 165 1.72 -28.96 3.09
N LEU A 166 2.50 -28.05 2.49
CA LEU A 166 3.96 -28.16 2.45
C LEU A 166 4.63 -28.01 3.83
N GLN A 167 3.90 -27.57 4.86
CA GLN A 167 4.41 -27.49 6.23
C GLN A 167 4.99 -28.83 6.73
N ASP A 168 4.34 -29.94 6.38
CA ASP A 168 4.69 -31.26 6.91
C ASP A 168 5.77 -31.98 6.10
N VAL A 169 6.32 -31.33 5.07
CA VAL A 169 7.27 -31.96 4.15
C VAL A 169 8.63 -31.28 4.29
N ASP A 170 9.65 -32.07 4.65
CA ASP A 170 11.05 -31.65 4.75
C ASP A 170 11.62 -31.37 3.35
N PHE A 171 11.19 -30.27 2.77
CA PHE A 171 11.68 -29.74 1.52
C PHE A 171 12.78 -28.74 1.85
N ALA A 172 14.01 -29.03 1.43
CA ALA A 172 15.09 -28.04 1.37
C ALA A 172 14.78 -26.97 0.29
N ILE A 173 13.80 -26.12 0.62
CA ILE A 173 13.37 -24.95 -0.15
C ILE A 173 14.24 -23.77 0.25
N ASP A 174 14.72 -23.05 -0.75
CA ASP A 174 15.32 -21.74 -0.53
C ASP A 174 14.22 -20.78 0.02
N GLN A 175 14.41 -20.31 1.25
CA GLN A 175 13.46 -19.45 1.92
C GLN A 175 13.25 -18.12 1.19
N ASN A 176 14.29 -17.56 0.58
CA ASN A 176 14.16 -16.31 -0.17
C ASN A 176 13.32 -16.54 -1.44
N GLU A 177 13.57 -17.63 -2.14
CA GLU A 177 12.78 -18.01 -3.33
C GLU A 177 11.31 -18.24 -2.97
N LEU A 178 11.03 -18.90 -1.85
CA LEU A 178 9.68 -19.09 -1.33
C LEU A 178 8.98 -17.77 -1.00
N ILE A 179 9.67 -16.86 -0.31
CA ILE A 179 9.12 -15.55 0.08
C ILE A 179 8.76 -14.75 -1.18
N GLU A 180 9.69 -14.63 -2.12
CA GLU A 180 9.49 -13.85 -3.34
C GLU A 180 8.41 -14.46 -4.23
N THR A 181 8.43 -15.78 -4.43
CA THR A 181 7.37 -16.49 -5.18
C THR A 181 6.00 -16.26 -4.54
N THR A 182 5.93 -16.36 -3.21
CA THR A 182 4.68 -16.22 -2.49
C THR A 182 4.13 -14.80 -2.59
N LYS A 183 4.96 -13.79 -2.34
CA LYS A 183 4.56 -12.40 -2.53
C LYS A 183 4.14 -12.13 -3.97
N GLY A 184 4.92 -12.60 -4.95
CA GLY A 184 4.63 -12.44 -6.38
C GLY A 184 3.28 -13.02 -6.78
N VAL A 185 3.00 -14.26 -6.36
CA VAL A 185 1.74 -14.97 -6.67
C VAL A 185 0.55 -14.25 -6.04
N PHE A 186 0.59 -13.91 -4.75
CA PHE A 186 -0.55 -13.26 -4.09
C PHE A 186 -0.74 -11.79 -4.52
N ASN A 187 0.32 -11.10 -4.94
CA ASN A 187 0.20 -9.76 -5.52
C ASN A 187 -0.60 -9.75 -6.84
N LEU A 188 -0.70 -10.88 -7.55
CA LEU A 188 -1.50 -10.99 -8.77
C LEU A 188 -2.97 -10.63 -8.53
N ILE A 189 -3.50 -10.89 -7.33
CA ILE A 189 -4.88 -10.52 -6.98
C ILE A 189 -5.06 -9.01 -7.10
N GLY A 190 -4.13 -8.26 -6.51
CA GLY A 190 -4.11 -6.81 -6.54
C GLY A 190 -3.88 -6.28 -7.96
N SER A 191 -2.92 -6.85 -8.69
CA SER A 191 -2.58 -6.44 -10.05
C SER A 191 -3.71 -6.68 -11.05
N ALA A 192 -4.39 -7.83 -10.97
CA ALA A 192 -5.48 -8.20 -11.88
C ALA A 192 -6.86 -7.62 -11.47
N HIS A 193 -6.94 -6.94 -10.32
CA HIS A 193 -8.20 -6.50 -9.70
C HIS A 193 -9.20 -7.66 -9.45
N ALA A 194 -8.69 -8.86 -9.14
CA ALA A 194 -9.47 -10.08 -8.93
C ALA A 194 -10.09 -10.17 -7.51
N TYR A 195 -10.57 -9.05 -6.99
CA TYR A 195 -10.97 -8.90 -5.58
C TYR A 195 -12.20 -9.72 -5.19
N ALA A 196 -13.20 -9.81 -6.08
CA ALA A 196 -14.45 -10.53 -5.81
C ALA A 196 -14.26 -12.04 -5.86
N GLU A 197 -13.46 -12.49 -6.81
CA GLU A 197 -13.17 -13.89 -7.07
C GLU A 197 -12.29 -14.50 -5.96
N THR A 198 -11.52 -13.67 -5.24
CA THR A 198 -10.57 -14.11 -4.20
C THR A 198 -11.10 -13.93 -2.78
N ILE A 199 -12.35 -13.53 -2.60
CA ILE A 199 -12.88 -13.22 -1.27
C ILE A 199 -12.84 -14.41 -0.29
N HIS A 200 -13.09 -15.62 -0.79
CA HIS A 200 -13.00 -16.85 -0.01
C HIS A 200 -11.56 -17.18 0.38
N LEU A 201 -10.59 -16.83 -0.46
CA LEU A 201 -9.17 -16.99 -0.17
C LEU A 201 -8.71 -16.00 0.92
N ILE A 202 -9.16 -14.75 0.87
CA ILE A 202 -8.91 -13.76 1.94
C ILE A 202 -9.49 -14.27 3.26
N GLN A 203 -10.72 -14.79 3.23
CA GLN A 203 -11.34 -15.41 4.41
C GLN A 203 -10.55 -16.63 4.89
N TYR A 204 -10.06 -17.48 3.99
CA TYR A 204 -9.26 -18.65 4.33
C TYR A 204 -7.96 -18.24 5.02
N ILE A 205 -7.20 -17.30 4.45
CA ILE A 205 -5.90 -16.88 5.01
C ILE A 205 -6.08 -16.20 6.37
N THR A 206 -7.05 -15.29 6.49
CA THR A 206 -7.36 -14.66 7.80
C THR A 206 -7.95 -15.64 8.83
N GLY A 207 -8.56 -16.74 8.37
CA GLY A 207 -9.12 -17.77 9.24
C GLY A 207 -8.08 -18.68 9.86
N ASN A 208 -6.92 -18.83 9.23
CA ASN A 208 -5.84 -19.67 9.72
C ASN A 208 -4.93 -18.92 10.68
N LYS A 209 -4.45 -19.62 11.71
CA LYS A 209 -3.46 -19.11 12.65
C LYS A 209 -2.07 -19.42 12.09
N LEU A 210 -1.46 -18.42 11.45
CA LEU A 210 -0.19 -18.55 10.73
C LEU A 210 0.93 -17.83 11.50
N ASP A 211 2.01 -18.53 11.79
CA ASP A 211 3.28 -17.96 12.25
C ASP A 211 4.37 -18.13 11.18
N LYS A 212 5.56 -17.58 11.43
CA LYS A 212 6.69 -17.61 10.48
C LYS A 212 7.15 -19.01 10.06
N SER A 213 6.78 -20.07 10.79
CA SER A 213 7.08 -21.45 10.39
C SER A 213 6.22 -21.94 9.23
N PHE A 214 5.09 -21.29 8.95
CA PHE A 214 4.21 -21.64 7.85
C PHE A 214 4.63 -20.92 6.56
N PRO A 215 4.87 -21.62 5.44
CA PRO A 215 5.10 -20.97 4.14
C PRO A 215 4.01 -19.96 3.75
N LEU A 216 2.76 -20.25 4.12
CA LEU A 216 1.61 -19.38 3.86
C LEU A 216 1.66 -18.06 4.65
N TYR A 217 2.49 -17.94 5.69
CA TYR A 217 2.69 -16.68 6.44
C TYR A 217 3.06 -15.51 5.52
N TYR A 218 3.88 -15.77 4.50
CA TYR A 218 4.33 -14.73 3.56
C TYR A 218 3.21 -14.22 2.64
N ALA A 219 2.03 -14.85 2.65
CA ALA A 219 0.84 -14.35 1.96
C ALA A 219 0.09 -13.26 2.75
N ILE A 220 0.35 -13.12 4.06
CA ILE A 220 -0.41 -12.20 4.93
C ILE A 220 -0.33 -10.76 4.43
N GLU A 221 0.88 -10.24 4.17
CA GLU A 221 1.06 -8.84 3.73
C GLU A 221 0.40 -8.56 2.36
N PRO A 222 0.61 -9.38 1.31
CA PRO A 222 -0.15 -9.25 0.05
C PRO A 222 -1.67 -9.27 0.26
N ILE A 223 -2.19 -10.18 1.08
CA ILE A 223 -3.64 -10.29 1.35
C ILE A 223 -4.17 -9.07 2.09
N GLN A 224 -3.40 -8.49 3.01
CA GLN A 224 -3.77 -7.22 3.65
C GLN A 224 -3.84 -6.07 2.65
N LYS A 225 -2.89 -5.99 1.70
CA LYS A 225 -2.93 -5.00 0.61
C LYS A 225 -4.15 -5.19 -0.29
N VAL A 226 -4.45 -6.43 -0.64
CA VAL A 226 -5.65 -6.79 -1.41
C VAL A 226 -6.91 -6.37 -0.66
N LEU A 227 -7.02 -6.69 0.63
CA LEU A 227 -8.15 -6.30 1.47
C LEU A 227 -8.31 -4.77 1.52
N SER A 228 -7.21 -4.04 1.73
CA SER A 228 -7.19 -2.58 1.66
C SER A 228 -7.68 -2.08 0.29
N ALA A 229 -7.19 -2.67 -0.80
CA ALA A 229 -7.62 -2.27 -2.14
C ALA A 229 -9.10 -2.56 -2.41
N THR A 230 -9.65 -3.65 -1.84
CA THR A 230 -11.10 -3.90 -1.90
C THR A 230 -11.91 -2.79 -1.25
N HIS A 231 -11.28 -2.08 -0.29
CA HIS A 231 -11.84 -0.92 0.34
C HIS A 231 -11.73 0.33 -0.55
N ASP A 232 -10.59 0.60 -1.15
CA ASP A 232 -10.35 1.89 -1.79
C ASP A 232 -10.68 1.92 -3.31
N ALA A 233 -10.74 0.76 -3.98
CA ALA A 233 -10.91 0.64 -5.44
C ALA A 233 -12.38 0.79 -5.90
N GLY A 234 -12.97 1.98 -5.73
CA GLY A 234 -14.30 2.33 -6.25
C GLY A 234 -15.46 1.59 -5.56
N GLY A 235 -15.17 0.98 -4.42
CA GLY A 235 -16.15 0.41 -3.52
C GLY A 235 -16.99 -0.72 -4.12
N VAL A 236 -16.37 -1.66 -4.85
CA VAL A 236 -17.05 -2.87 -5.39
C VAL A 236 -17.93 -3.54 -4.32
N PHE A 237 -17.50 -3.48 -3.06
CA PHE A 237 -18.19 -4.09 -1.93
C PHE A 237 -19.05 -3.15 -1.06
N TYR A 238 -19.19 -1.89 -1.43
CA TYR A 238 -19.85 -0.85 -0.62
C TYR A 238 -21.26 -0.53 -1.07
N LYS A 239 -21.73 -1.21 -2.10
CA LYS A 239 -22.97 -0.83 -2.79
C LYS A 239 -24.23 -1.31 -2.07
N SER A 240 -24.14 -2.23 -1.09
CA SER A 240 -25.31 -2.71 -0.35
C SER A 240 -24.96 -3.40 0.98
N ASP A 241 -25.92 -3.40 1.91
CA ASP A 241 -25.85 -4.21 3.14
C ASP A 241 -25.76 -5.71 2.85
N ASP A 242 -26.25 -6.19 1.71
CA ASP A 242 -26.10 -7.60 1.32
C ASP A 242 -24.65 -7.98 1.05
N THR A 243 -23.85 -7.03 0.58
CA THR A 243 -22.43 -7.22 0.32
C THR A 243 -21.63 -7.40 1.61
N ILE A 244 -22.11 -6.89 2.75
CA ILE A 244 -21.45 -7.10 4.04
C ILE A 244 -21.49 -8.57 4.50
N LYS A 245 -22.52 -9.33 4.06
CA LYS A 245 -22.66 -10.75 4.42
C LYS A 245 -21.48 -11.55 3.89
N ILE A 246 -20.90 -11.12 2.76
CA ILE A 246 -19.70 -11.70 2.17
C ILE A 246 -18.49 -11.52 3.09
N PHE A 247 -18.36 -10.36 3.75
CA PHE A 247 -17.24 -10.06 4.64
C PHE A 247 -17.41 -10.56 6.07
N LYS A 248 -18.57 -11.12 6.43
CA LYS A 248 -18.84 -11.58 7.80
C LYS A 248 -17.71 -12.45 8.35
N GLY A 249 -17.28 -13.45 7.57
CA GLY A 249 -16.19 -14.34 7.98
C GLY A 249 -14.85 -13.61 8.15
N ILE A 250 -14.53 -12.68 7.25
CA ILE A 250 -13.31 -11.88 7.31
C ILE A 250 -13.33 -10.98 8.56
N ILE A 251 -14.43 -10.27 8.83
CA ILE A 251 -14.56 -9.40 10.01
C ILE A 251 -14.42 -10.21 11.30
N GLN A 252 -15.05 -11.39 11.37
CA GLN A 252 -14.92 -12.29 12.51
C GLN A 252 -13.48 -12.77 12.71
N ASN A 253 -12.78 -13.11 11.61
CA ASN A 253 -11.38 -13.50 11.64
C ASN A 253 -10.47 -12.35 12.10
N LEU A 254 -10.68 -11.14 11.58
CA LEU A 254 -9.92 -9.94 11.98
C LEU A 254 -10.13 -9.62 13.46
N ASN A 255 -11.38 -9.63 13.92
CA ASN A 255 -11.72 -9.45 15.33
C ASN A 255 -11.02 -10.49 16.21
N ARG A 256 -10.99 -11.75 15.78
CA ARG A 256 -10.28 -12.82 16.47
C ARG A 256 -8.77 -12.55 16.52
N ILE A 257 -8.14 -12.25 15.39
CA ILE A 257 -6.70 -11.95 15.30
C ILE A 257 -6.32 -10.78 16.21
N VAL A 258 -7.09 -9.68 16.17
CA VAL A 258 -6.86 -8.47 16.98
C VAL A 258 -7.09 -8.70 18.49
N ASN A 259 -7.84 -9.75 18.86
CA ASN A 259 -8.08 -10.10 20.25
C ASN A 259 -7.13 -11.17 20.81
N GLU A 260 -6.57 -12.01 19.94
CA GLU A 260 -5.65 -13.11 20.27
C GLU A 260 -4.21 -12.64 20.55
N ASP A 261 -3.35 -13.58 20.92
CA ASP A 261 -1.96 -13.36 21.32
C ASP A 261 -1.09 -12.81 20.16
N GLU A 262 -0.59 -11.58 20.36
CA GLU A 262 0.24 -10.81 19.46
C GLU A 262 1.58 -11.48 19.10
N SER A 263 2.08 -12.40 19.95
CA SER A 263 3.42 -13.01 19.80
C SER A 263 3.63 -13.82 18.51
N ILE A 264 2.56 -14.05 17.76
CA ILE A 264 2.52 -14.91 16.58
C ILE A 264 2.81 -14.14 15.29
N LEU A 265 2.51 -12.83 15.28
CA LEU A 265 2.68 -11.97 14.11
C LEU A 265 3.76 -10.93 14.35
N GLU A 266 4.45 -10.54 13.28
CA GLU A 266 5.24 -9.31 13.31
C GLU A 266 4.33 -8.10 13.60
N GLU A 267 4.83 -7.15 14.40
CA GLU A 267 4.08 -5.96 14.81
C GLU A 267 3.49 -5.21 13.62
N LYS A 268 4.24 -5.06 12.53
CA LYS A 268 3.77 -4.42 11.29
C LYS A 268 2.51 -5.10 10.72
N LEU A 269 2.48 -6.44 10.68
CA LEU A 269 1.34 -7.19 10.16
C LEU A 269 0.15 -7.09 11.12
N TYR A 270 0.40 -7.12 12.42
CA TYR A 270 -0.64 -6.95 13.43
C TYR A 270 -1.28 -5.55 13.36
N VAL A 271 -0.47 -4.50 13.23
CA VAL A 271 -0.92 -3.11 13.01
C VAL A 271 -1.78 -2.99 11.76
N ASN A 272 -1.39 -3.64 10.67
CA ASN A 272 -2.20 -3.65 9.45
C ASN A 272 -3.58 -4.28 9.70
N TYR A 273 -3.68 -5.38 10.46
CA TYR A 273 -4.98 -5.96 10.80
C TYR A 273 -5.86 -5.03 11.65
N ILE A 274 -5.27 -4.25 12.57
CA ILE A 274 -6.01 -3.23 13.33
C ILE A 274 -6.57 -2.16 12.38
N LYS A 275 -5.74 -1.65 11.46
CA LYS A 275 -6.16 -0.65 10.46
C LYS A 275 -7.27 -1.19 9.56
N GLU A 276 -7.12 -2.41 9.05
CA GLU A 276 -8.13 -3.06 8.21
C GLU A 276 -9.43 -3.30 8.97
N LEU A 277 -9.36 -3.72 10.24
CA LEU A 277 -10.54 -3.86 11.09
C LEU A 277 -11.26 -2.51 11.28
N GLY A 278 -10.49 -1.43 11.48
CA GLY A 278 -10.98 -0.05 11.57
C GLY A 278 -11.80 0.39 10.36
N LYS A 279 -11.39 0.00 9.15
CA LYS A 279 -12.15 0.31 7.92
C LYS A 279 -13.57 -0.27 7.92
N PHE A 280 -13.82 -1.34 8.68
CA PHE A 280 -15.17 -1.91 8.81
C PHE A 280 -16.09 -1.15 9.78
N LEU A 281 -15.61 -0.14 10.52
CA LEU A 281 -16.43 0.68 11.44
C LEU A 281 -17.55 1.47 10.76
N ARG A 282 -17.42 1.73 9.46
CA ARG A 282 -18.46 2.36 8.64
C ARG A 282 -19.74 1.52 8.54
N TYR A 283 -19.66 0.22 8.84
CA TYR A 283 -20.79 -0.68 8.70
C TYR A 283 -21.55 -0.87 10.02
N PRO A 284 -22.83 -0.46 10.11
CA PRO A 284 -23.59 -0.50 11.36
C PRO A 284 -23.67 -1.87 12.02
N THR A 285 -23.79 -2.94 11.22
CA THR A 285 -24.01 -4.32 11.70
C THR A 285 -22.92 -4.83 12.64
N TYR A 286 -21.65 -4.49 12.40
CA TYR A 286 -20.52 -4.96 13.19
C TYR A 286 -19.84 -3.85 14.00
N LYS A 287 -20.35 -2.62 13.89
CA LYS A 287 -19.71 -1.42 14.44
C LYS A 287 -19.40 -1.55 15.93
N ASN A 288 -20.36 -2.00 16.73
CA ASN A 288 -20.18 -2.09 18.18
C ASN A 288 -19.15 -3.14 18.59
N ASP A 289 -19.13 -4.30 17.91
CA ASP A 289 -18.15 -5.35 18.18
C ASP A 289 -16.74 -4.89 17.83
N ILE A 290 -16.59 -4.17 16.71
CA ILE A 290 -15.31 -3.59 16.29
C ILE A 290 -14.84 -2.51 17.28
N ILE A 291 -15.72 -1.58 17.68
CA ILE A 291 -15.40 -0.56 18.69
C ILE A 291 -14.91 -1.20 19.97
N LYS A 292 -15.61 -2.24 20.44
CA LYS A 292 -15.21 -2.98 21.64
C LYS A 292 -13.80 -3.56 21.49
N ASN A 293 -13.51 -4.24 20.39
CA ASN A 293 -12.20 -4.87 20.18
C ASN A 293 -11.07 -3.84 20.06
N LEU A 294 -11.27 -2.74 19.33
CA LEU A 294 -10.29 -1.66 19.25
C LEU A 294 -10.08 -0.97 20.61
N THR A 295 -11.14 -0.84 21.41
CA THR A 295 -11.04 -0.35 22.79
C THR A 295 -10.26 -1.33 23.68
N ASP A 296 -10.44 -2.63 23.50
CA ASP A 296 -9.68 -3.65 24.22
C ASP A 296 -8.19 -3.63 23.82
N VAL A 297 -7.85 -3.34 22.56
CA VAL A 297 -6.45 -3.09 22.14
C VAL A 297 -5.85 -1.92 22.92
N ILE A 298 -6.58 -0.80 23.05
CA ILE A 298 -6.13 0.37 23.80
C ILE A 298 -5.92 0.00 25.27
N LYS A 299 -6.89 -0.67 25.90
CA LYS A 299 -6.84 -1.09 27.32
C LYS A 299 -5.75 -2.11 27.64
N LYS A 300 -5.33 -2.93 26.68
CA LYS A 300 -4.21 -3.88 26.84
C LYS A 300 -2.86 -3.21 26.57
N SER A 301 -2.87 -2.12 25.82
CA SER A 301 -1.67 -1.35 25.46
C SER A 301 -1.40 -0.25 26.48
N SER A 302 -0.29 0.47 26.30
CA SER A 302 0.16 1.48 27.26
C SER A 302 0.95 2.56 26.59
N PHE A 303 0.66 3.81 26.96
CA PHE A 303 1.59 4.92 26.87
C PHE A 303 2.50 4.84 28.11
N LYS A 304 3.61 4.10 28.07
CA LYS A 304 4.49 3.96 29.26
C LYS A 304 5.16 5.30 29.59
N ASN A 305 5.47 6.10 28.59
CA ASN A 305 6.05 7.42 28.67
C ASN A 305 5.56 8.26 27.49
N ALA A 306 4.51 9.07 27.71
CA ALA A 306 3.97 9.95 26.66
C ALA A 306 4.94 11.06 26.19
N SER A 307 6.15 11.12 26.75
CA SER A 307 7.25 11.97 26.31
C SER A 307 8.35 11.23 25.54
N ASP A 308 8.19 9.92 25.30
CA ASP A 308 9.06 9.14 24.43
C ASP A 308 8.36 8.98 23.08
N ILE A 309 8.97 9.45 22.01
CA ILE A 309 8.41 9.38 20.65
C ILE A 309 8.24 7.94 20.15
N THR A 310 8.98 6.99 20.73
CA THR A 310 8.82 5.55 20.48
C THR A 310 7.68 4.93 21.28
N ASP A 311 7.01 5.73 22.11
CA ASP A 311 5.87 5.38 22.96
C ASP A 311 4.73 6.40 22.74
N PRO A 312 3.88 6.10 21.75
CA PRO A 312 2.97 4.97 21.90
C PRO A 312 3.30 3.76 21.01
N PRO A 313 2.94 2.54 21.45
CA PRO A 313 3.03 1.35 20.60
C PRO A 313 2.27 1.55 19.28
N PRO A 314 2.84 1.19 18.12
CA PRO A 314 2.18 1.33 16.81
C PRO A 314 0.74 0.80 16.75
N LYS A 315 0.46 -0.30 17.45
CA LYS A 315 -0.88 -0.89 17.56
C LYS A 315 -1.89 0.02 18.28
N LEU A 316 -1.45 0.72 19.31
CA LEU A 316 -2.29 1.67 20.04
C LEU A 316 -2.63 2.82 19.10
N ILE A 317 -1.63 3.40 18.44
CA ILE A 317 -1.81 4.48 17.46
C ILE A 317 -2.81 4.06 16.38
N ALA A 318 -2.65 2.86 15.82
CA ALA A 318 -3.55 2.34 14.81
C ALA A 318 -4.99 2.18 15.30
N ALA A 319 -5.20 1.71 16.53
CA ALA A 319 -6.53 1.54 17.11
C ALA A 319 -7.21 2.90 17.38
N VAL A 320 -6.46 3.87 17.92
CA VAL A 320 -6.96 5.23 18.14
C VAL A 320 -7.29 5.90 16.81
N ALA A 321 -6.40 5.84 15.82
CA ALA A 321 -6.62 6.41 14.49
C ALA A 321 -7.89 5.84 13.84
N ALA A 322 -8.09 4.52 13.87
CA ALA A 322 -9.29 3.87 13.35
C ALA A 322 -10.58 4.40 13.99
N LEU A 323 -10.58 4.62 15.31
CA LEU A 323 -11.73 5.16 16.04
C LEU A 323 -11.95 6.65 15.76
N GLU A 324 -10.88 7.44 15.63
CA GLU A 324 -10.95 8.88 15.31
C GLU A 324 -11.45 9.15 13.89
N GLU A 325 -10.95 8.41 12.89
CA GLU A 325 -11.40 8.50 11.50
C GLU A 325 -12.91 8.27 11.34
N ASN A 326 -13.52 7.53 12.27
CA ASN A 326 -14.95 7.22 12.30
C ASN A 326 -15.74 8.05 13.33
N ASN A 327 -15.15 9.13 13.86
CA ASN A 327 -15.72 10.02 14.87
C ASN A 327 -16.18 9.32 16.17
N ILE A 328 -15.64 8.14 16.48
CA ILE A 328 -15.95 7.41 17.71
C ILE A 328 -15.16 7.97 18.88
N VAL A 329 -13.88 8.24 18.66
CA VAL A 329 -13.03 9.04 19.55
C VAL A 329 -12.93 10.43 18.95
N ASN A 330 -13.13 11.46 19.77
CA ASN A 330 -13.01 12.85 19.37
C ASN A 330 -12.69 13.73 20.59
N ALA A 331 -12.53 15.04 20.38
CA ALA A 331 -12.16 15.99 21.42
C ALA A 331 -13.12 16.02 22.64
N ASN A 332 -14.38 15.60 22.46
CA ASN A 332 -15.37 15.66 23.53
C ASN A 332 -15.40 14.39 24.40
N ASN A 333 -14.89 13.27 23.89
CA ASN A 333 -15.00 11.96 24.56
C ASN A 333 -13.69 11.17 24.62
N CYS A 334 -12.55 11.72 24.17
CA CYS A 334 -11.26 11.03 24.25
C CYS A 334 -10.83 10.67 25.68
N ASN A 335 -11.41 11.32 26.71
CA ASN A 335 -11.20 11.01 28.12
C ASN A 335 -11.77 9.64 28.53
N ASP A 336 -12.77 9.13 27.80
CA ASP A 336 -13.44 7.86 28.10
C ASP A 336 -12.62 6.63 27.68
N PHE A 337 -11.57 6.85 26.88
CA PHE A 337 -10.72 5.81 26.31
C PHE A 337 -9.39 5.80 27.05
N MET A 338 -9.24 4.87 27.99
CA MET A 338 -8.07 4.73 28.84
C MET A 338 -7.21 3.53 28.43
N ASP A 339 -5.90 3.71 28.50
CA ASP A 339 -4.93 2.63 28.36
C ASP A 339 -4.84 1.74 29.62
N LYS A 340 -3.95 0.75 29.63
CA LYS A 340 -3.80 -0.17 30.77
C LYS A 340 -3.34 0.50 32.08
N ASN A 341 -2.73 1.69 32.00
CA ASN A 341 -2.23 2.44 33.13
C ASN A 341 -3.23 3.52 33.60
N GLY A 342 -4.38 3.65 32.93
CA GLY A 342 -5.39 4.67 33.23
C GLY A 342 -5.10 6.04 32.60
N LEU A 343 -4.12 6.15 31.67
CA LEU A 343 -3.92 7.38 30.90
C LEU A 343 -4.96 7.43 29.77
N ASN A 344 -5.71 8.52 29.68
CA ASN A 344 -6.68 8.70 28.60
C ASN A 344 -6.03 9.25 27.32
N ILE A 345 -6.72 9.08 26.19
CA ILE A 345 -6.21 9.50 24.87
C ILE A 345 -6.00 11.03 24.81
N CYS A 346 -6.85 11.86 25.42
CA CYS A 346 -6.69 13.31 25.35
C CYS A 346 -5.36 13.73 26.00
N ASP A 347 -5.08 13.24 27.21
CA ASP A 347 -3.86 13.54 27.95
C ASP A 347 -2.63 12.97 27.25
N ALA A 348 -2.72 11.75 26.72
CA ALA A 348 -1.64 11.14 25.95
C ALA A 348 -1.29 11.98 24.70
N LYS A 349 -2.29 12.42 23.92
CA LYS A 349 -2.10 13.27 22.74
C LYS A 349 -1.55 14.65 23.13
N ALA A 350 -2.03 15.24 24.22
CA ALA A 350 -1.53 16.52 24.70
C ALA A 350 -0.06 16.43 25.13
N ASN A 351 0.31 15.38 25.87
CA ASN A 351 1.69 15.13 26.29
C ASN A 351 2.59 14.90 25.07
N LEU A 352 2.21 14.00 24.15
CA LEU A 352 2.97 13.72 22.94
C LEU A 352 3.13 14.97 22.06
N SER A 353 2.06 15.76 21.90
CA SER A 353 2.11 17.02 21.15
C SER A 353 3.05 18.04 21.78
N ASN A 354 3.12 18.12 23.11
CA ASN A 354 4.04 19.04 23.80
C ASN A 354 5.50 18.58 23.71
N THR A 355 5.72 17.26 23.62
CA THR A 355 7.04 16.68 23.41
C THR A 355 7.53 16.89 21.98
N LEU A 356 6.70 16.58 20.97
CA LEU A 356 7.04 16.73 19.54
C LEU A 356 7.15 18.20 19.13
N PHE A 357 6.31 19.06 19.72
CA PHE A 357 6.22 20.47 19.36
C PHE A 357 6.34 21.39 20.59
N PRO A 358 7.53 21.44 21.23
CA PRO A 358 7.74 22.22 22.44
C PRO A 358 7.61 23.73 22.22
N ASN A 359 7.86 24.20 20.99
CA ASN A 359 7.78 25.61 20.63
C ASN A 359 6.55 25.90 19.77
N ARG A 360 5.93 27.07 20.01
CA ARG A 360 4.79 27.57 19.25
C ARG A 360 5.01 29.03 18.88
N PHE A 361 5.15 29.30 17.58
CA PHE A 361 5.36 30.66 17.07
C PHE A 361 4.12 31.12 16.31
N LYS A 362 3.62 32.31 16.65
CA LYS A 362 2.44 32.91 16.03
C LYS A 362 2.86 34.08 15.16
N PHE A 363 2.44 34.08 13.92
CA PHE A 363 2.64 35.16 12.96
C PHE A 363 1.29 35.65 12.43
N ASP A 364 1.27 36.86 11.86
CA ASP A 364 0.07 37.47 11.28
C ASP A 364 -1.15 37.43 12.22
N GLU A 365 -1.00 37.92 13.45
CA GLU A 365 -2.07 37.92 14.47
C GLU A 365 -2.60 36.52 14.83
N GLY A 366 -1.81 35.47 14.56
CA GLY A 366 -2.18 34.08 14.81
C GLY A 366 -2.88 33.40 13.64
N ASN A 367 -2.96 34.05 12.48
CA ASN A 367 -3.42 33.43 11.24
C ASN A 367 -2.43 32.39 10.70
N ILE A 368 -1.16 32.47 11.12
CA ILE A 368 -0.16 31.42 10.90
C ILE A 368 0.39 31.00 12.26
N VAL A 369 0.31 29.71 12.55
CA VAL A 369 0.87 29.12 13.78
C VAL A 369 1.82 27.99 13.40
N ILE A 370 3.07 28.11 13.83
CA ILE A 370 4.09 27.06 13.65
C ILE A 370 4.28 26.32 14.97
N PHE A 371 3.94 25.04 15.00
CA PHE A 371 4.21 24.07 16.07
C PHE A 371 5.50 23.33 15.71
N SER A 372 6.54 23.43 16.54
CA SER A 372 7.84 22.88 16.15
C SER A 372 8.80 22.63 17.31
N SER A 373 9.82 21.81 17.06
CA SER A 373 11.05 21.72 17.85
C SER A 373 12.09 22.80 17.51
N LEU A 374 11.93 23.51 16.40
CA LEU A 374 12.81 24.59 15.94
C LEU A 374 12.90 25.76 16.92
N VAL A 375 14.02 26.47 16.92
CA VAL A 375 14.15 27.74 17.65
C VAL A 375 13.52 28.91 16.87
N GLU A 376 13.24 30.02 17.54
CA GLU A 376 12.54 31.18 16.98
C GLU A 376 13.17 31.71 15.67
N LYS A 377 14.50 31.77 15.62
CA LYS A 377 15.22 32.24 14.42
C LYS A 377 14.96 31.36 13.20
N GLU A 378 14.87 30.05 13.39
CA GLU A 378 14.62 29.09 12.33
C GLU A 378 13.17 29.12 11.90
N ALA A 379 12.23 29.16 12.85
CA ALA A 379 10.81 29.33 12.56
C ALA A 379 10.52 30.63 11.81
N THR A 380 11.18 31.73 12.19
CA THR A 380 11.09 33.02 11.49
C THR A 380 11.62 32.92 10.07
N LYS A 381 12.71 32.17 9.84
CA LYS A 381 13.23 31.92 8.49
C LYS A 381 12.21 31.16 7.63
N GLN A 382 11.54 30.16 8.19
CA GLN A 382 10.47 29.44 7.47
C GLN A 382 9.31 30.36 7.13
N TYR A 383 8.83 31.15 8.10
CA TYR A 383 7.77 32.15 7.88
C TYR A 383 8.12 33.14 6.77
N LEU A 384 9.34 33.71 6.78
CA LEU A 384 9.79 34.63 5.73
C LEU A 384 9.86 33.95 4.35
N GLY A 385 10.34 32.71 4.30
CA GLY A 385 10.32 31.91 3.07
C GLY A 385 8.90 31.70 2.52
N MET A 386 7.92 31.43 3.39
CA MET A 386 6.51 31.35 3.01
C MET A 386 6.00 32.67 2.41
N LYS A 387 6.39 33.82 2.99
CA LYS A 387 6.02 35.15 2.47
C LYS A 387 6.64 35.47 1.12
N GLU A 388 7.88 35.06 0.87
CA GLU A 388 8.52 35.22 -0.44
C GLU A 388 7.77 34.44 -1.52
N VAL A 389 7.40 33.19 -1.23
CA VAL A 389 6.61 32.35 -2.15
C VAL A 389 5.20 32.93 -2.36
N GLU A 390 4.52 33.34 -1.29
CA GLU A 390 3.21 33.98 -1.34
C GLU A 390 3.23 35.24 -2.23
N ALA A 391 4.25 36.10 -2.06
CA ALA A 391 4.39 37.33 -2.84
C ALA A 391 4.62 37.05 -4.34
N LEU A 392 5.44 36.04 -4.67
CA LEU A 392 5.64 35.61 -6.05
C LEU A 392 4.34 35.05 -6.65
N PHE A 393 3.65 34.20 -5.90
CA PHE A 393 2.39 33.59 -6.32
C PHE A 393 1.31 34.65 -6.62
N LYS A 394 1.09 35.60 -5.70
CA LYS A 394 0.14 36.71 -5.88
C LYS A 394 0.49 37.62 -7.06
N ARG A 395 1.78 37.81 -7.38
CA ARG A 395 2.18 38.57 -8.57
C ARG A 395 1.84 37.86 -9.87
N THR A 396 1.89 36.54 -9.88
CA THR A 396 1.57 35.73 -11.06
C THR A 396 0.06 35.54 -11.24
N ILE A 397 -0.67 35.31 -10.15
CA ILE A 397 -2.11 35.07 -10.13
C ILE A 397 -2.77 36.30 -9.52
N GLN A 398 -3.12 37.28 -10.36
CA GLN A 398 -3.52 38.62 -9.95
C GLN A 398 -4.87 38.69 -9.20
N ASN A 399 -5.70 37.65 -9.27
CA ASN A 399 -6.99 37.57 -8.60
C ASN A 399 -7.01 36.36 -7.67
N LEU A 400 -6.86 36.61 -6.37
CA LEU A 400 -6.99 35.61 -5.31
C LEU A 400 -7.94 36.16 -4.26
N ASP A 401 -9.23 35.91 -4.46
CA ASP A 401 -10.20 36.09 -3.39
C ASP A 401 -10.22 34.79 -2.57
N PRO A 402 -10.01 34.87 -1.23
CA PRO A 402 -10.18 33.70 -0.38
C PRO A 402 -11.62 33.20 -0.50
N ILE A 403 -11.78 31.87 -0.49
CA ILE A 403 -13.11 31.26 -0.46
C ILE A 403 -13.76 31.63 0.87
N SER A 404 -14.99 32.16 0.81
CA SER A 404 -15.73 32.52 2.02
C SER A 404 -16.00 31.27 2.88
N ASN A 405 -15.74 31.38 4.19
CA ASN A 405 -15.86 30.30 5.18
C ASN A 405 -14.93 29.10 4.90
N ASP A 406 -13.73 29.35 4.37
CA ASP A 406 -12.73 28.30 4.24
C ASP A 406 -12.36 27.78 5.65
N PRO A 407 -12.52 26.49 5.95
CA PRO A 407 -12.07 25.93 7.24
C PRO A 407 -10.57 26.11 7.48
N ASN A 408 -9.80 26.50 6.46
CA ASN A 408 -8.37 26.81 6.51
C ASN A 408 -8.06 28.31 6.65
N GLU A 409 -8.98 29.12 7.18
CA GLU A 409 -8.72 30.54 7.51
C GLU A 409 -7.45 30.75 8.36
N ARG A 410 -7.00 29.72 9.08
CA ARG A 410 -5.73 29.70 9.80
C ARG A 410 -4.84 28.59 9.26
N LEU A 411 -3.60 28.94 8.93
CA LEU A 411 -2.58 27.99 8.55
C LEU A 411 -1.85 27.48 9.78
N GLN A 412 -1.93 26.18 10.04
CA GLN A 412 -1.16 25.50 11.06
C GLN A 412 -0.06 24.70 10.40
N VAL A 413 1.18 24.91 10.83
CA VAL A 413 2.36 24.21 10.32
C VAL A 413 2.98 23.41 11.45
N PHE A 414 3.16 22.11 11.24
CA PHE A 414 3.82 21.21 12.18
C PHE A 414 5.18 20.84 11.60
N ILE A 415 6.26 21.14 12.33
CA ILE A 415 7.64 20.86 11.90
C ILE A 415 8.29 20.00 12.97
N TYR A 416 8.40 18.71 12.65
CA TYR A 416 9.11 17.68 13.41
C TYR A 416 10.63 17.92 13.40
N LYS A 417 11.35 17.32 14.34
CA LYS A 417 12.79 17.51 14.48
C LYS A 417 13.59 16.79 13.38
N ASP A 418 13.16 15.58 13.02
CA ASP A 418 13.81 14.73 12.04
C ASP A 418 12.75 13.86 11.32
N VAL A 419 13.20 12.83 10.59
CA VAL A 419 12.35 11.96 9.77
C VAL A 419 11.76 10.80 10.59
N GLU A 420 12.36 10.48 11.75
CA GLU A 420 11.88 9.41 12.61
C GLU A 420 10.67 9.86 13.43
N GLU A 421 10.63 11.14 13.82
CA GLU A 421 9.46 11.84 14.40
C GLU A 421 8.40 12.19 13.35
#